data_AF-A0A8T5NIN7-F1
#
_entry.id   AF-A0A8T5NIN7-F1
#
_cell.length_a   1.000
_cell.length_b   1.000
_cell.length_c   1.000
_cell.angle_alpha   90.00
_cell.angle_beta   90.00
_cell.angle_gamma   90.00
#
_symmetry.space_group_name_H-M   'P 1'
#
loop_
_entity.id
_entity.type
_entity.pdbx_description
1 polymer ?
#
loop_
_entity_poly.entity_id
_entity_poly.type
_entity_poly.pdbx_seq_one_letter_code
_entity_poly.pdbx_strand_id
1 'polypeptide(L)' 'MKILPSGINGLDSVLNGGFNHPSTVLVAGTAGAGKTTFVMQSIVNAAKNGETCLFISAISEPVAMM' A
#
# COMPACT_ATOMS: atom_id res chain seq x y z
N MET A 1 12.37 -10.81 12.54
CA MET A 1 11.36 -9.99 11.82
C MET A 1 11.93 -9.65 10.45
N LYS A 2 11.13 -9.75 9.37
CA LYS A 2 11.56 -9.38 8.01
C LYS A 2 11.12 -7.95 7.75
N ILE A 3 11.97 -7.13 7.11
CA ILE A 3 11.58 -5.81 6.59
C ILE A 3 11.22 -5.99 5.11
N LEU A 4 10.07 -5.48 4.72
CA LEU A 4 9.59 -5.47 3.34
C LEU A 4 9.63 -4.04 2.79
N PRO A 5 10.46 -3.76 1.77
CA PRO A 5 10.48 -2.45 1.12
C PRO A 5 9.12 -2.11 0.54
N SER A 6 8.68 -0.85 0.70
CA SER A 6 7.53 -0.32 -0.03
C SER A 6 7.87 -0.06 -1.50
N GLY A 7 9.15 0.08 -1.83
CA GLY A 7 9.60 0.53 -3.16
C GLY A 7 9.35 2.02 -3.40
N ILE A 8 8.98 2.76 -2.36
CA ILE A 8 8.88 4.21 -2.36
C ILE A 8 10.12 4.74 -1.63
N ASN A 9 11.17 5.09 -2.37
CA ASN A 9 12.50 5.39 -1.83
C ASN A 9 12.50 6.36 -0.62
N GLY A 10 11.70 7.43 -0.69
CA GLY A 10 11.59 8.41 0.40
C GLY A 10 10.95 7.81 1.66
N LEU A 11 9.96 6.94 1.50
CA LEU A 11 9.29 6.27 2.61
C LEU A 11 10.20 5.19 3.21
N ASP A 12 10.85 4.38 2.39
CA ASP A 12 11.74 3.33 2.86
C ASP A 12 12.89 3.92 3.69
N SER A 13 13.39 5.10 3.31
CA SER A 13 14.38 5.84 4.10
C SER A 13 13.84 6.23 5.49
N VAL A 14 12.60 6.70 5.58
CA VAL A 14 11.94 7.07 6.85
C VAL A 14 11.65 5.85 7.72
N LEU A 15 11.31 4.72 7.10
CA LEU A 15 10.95 3.47 7.78
C LEU A 15 12.14 2.55 8.04
N ASN A 16 13.38 2.98 7.77
CA ASN A 16 14.60 2.15 7.89
C ASN A 16 14.55 0.86 7.04
N GLY A 17 14.08 0.98 5.80
CA GLY A 17 14.07 -0.09 4.80
C GLY A 17 12.69 -0.61 4.42
N GLY A 18 11.63 -0.20 5.12
CA GLY A 18 10.24 -0.53 4.77
C GLY A 18 9.39 -1.01 5.95
N PHE A 19 8.37 -1.81 5.66
CA PHE A 19 7.40 -2.28 6.66
C PHE A 19 7.91 -3.52 7.42
N ASN A 20 7.66 -3.58 8.73
CA ASN A 20 7.88 -4.78 9.51
C ASN A 20 6.90 -5.90 9.06
N HIS A 21 7.37 -7.14 8.93
CA HIS A 21 6.54 -8.28 8.54
C HIS A 21 6.55 -9.39 9.61
N PRO A 22 5.37 -9.91 10.01
CA PRO A 22 4.02 -9.46 9.62
C PRO A 22 3.60 -8.17 10.35
N SER A 23 2.82 -7.31 9.70
CA SER A 23 2.21 -6.13 10.34
C SER A 23 0.91 -5.70 9.65
N THR A 24 0.17 -4.81 10.32
CA THR A 24 -0.97 -4.08 9.74
C THR A 24 -0.63 -2.59 9.74
N VAL A 25 -0.80 -1.94 8.58
CA VAL A 25 -0.46 -0.53 8.38
C VAL A 25 -1.71 0.23 7.97
N LEU A 26 -2.04 1.31 8.70
CA LEU A 26 -3.14 2.22 8.37
C LEU A 26 -2.61 3.40 7.55
N VAL A 27 -3.18 3.62 6.37
CA VAL A 27 -2.92 4.79 5.52
C VAL A 27 -4.11 5.73 5.59
N ALA A 28 -3.97 6.84 6.31
CA ALA A 28 -5.05 7.81 6.55
C ALA A 28 -4.72 9.19 5.95
N GLY A 29 -5.77 9.94 5.57
CA GLY A 29 -5.63 11.26 4.95
C GLY A 29 -6.92 11.70 4.24
N THR A 30 -7.02 12.98 3.90
CA THR A 30 -8.17 13.59 3.22
C THR A 30 -8.41 12.99 1.82
N ALA A 31 -9.60 13.22 1.24
CA ALA A 31 -9.87 12.89 -0.16
C ALA A 31 -8.83 13.58 -1.06
N GLY A 32 -8.33 12.88 -2.08
CA GLY A 32 -7.27 13.39 -2.96
C GLY A 32 -5.85 13.35 -2.40
N ALA A 33 -5.62 12.96 -1.13
CA ALA A 33 -4.28 12.88 -0.54
C ALA A 33 -3.37 11.75 -1.09
N GLY A 34 -3.80 11.03 -2.13
CA GLY A 34 -2.97 10.00 -2.78
C GLY A 34 -2.92 8.63 -2.09
N LYS A 35 -3.82 8.34 -1.13
CA LYS A 35 -3.84 7.07 -0.38
C LYS A 35 -3.87 5.83 -1.27
N THR A 36 -4.77 5.81 -2.27
CA THR A 36 -4.86 4.70 -3.22
C THR A 36 -3.58 4.56 -4.04
N THR A 37 -3.02 5.68 -4.51
CA THR A 37 -1.74 5.70 -5.22
C THR A 37 -0.60 5.16 -4.36
N PHE A 38 -0.54 5.53 -3.09
CA PHE A 38 0.45 5.04 -2.12
C PHE A 38 0.37 3.51 -1.97
N VAL A 39 -0.83 2.97 -1.75
CA VAL A 39 -1.05 1.52 -1.63
C VAL A 39 -0.70 0.82 -2.94
N MET A 40 -1.11 1.39 -4.07
CA MET A 40 -0.86 0.81 -5.39
C MET A 40 0.64 0.80 -5.74
N GLN A 41 1.40 1.85 -5.43
CA GLN A 41 2.85 1.86 -5.62
C GLN A 41 3.51 0.77 -4.79
N SER A 42 3.11 0.64 -3.51
CA SER A 42 3.67 -0.38 -2.61
C SER A 42 3.40 -1.80 -3.11
N ILE A 43 2.15 -2.10 -3.49
CA ILE A 43 1.76 -3.45 -3.94
C ILE A 43 2.36 -3.81 -5.30
N VAL A 44 2.44 -2.86 -6.25
CA VAL A 44 3.04 -3.10 -7.57
C VAL A 44 4.54 -3.36 -7.44
N ASN A 45 5.24 -2.62 -6.58
CA ASN A 45 6.67 -2.84 -6.34
C ASN A 45 6.91 -4.19 -5.64
N ALA A 46 6.07 -4.56 -4.66
CA ALA A 46 6.14 -5.87 -4.03
C ALA A 46 5.93 -7.01 -5.06
N ALA A 47 4.92 -6.88 -5.93
CA ALA A 47 4.65 -7.87 -6.99
C ALA A 47 5.82 -7.98 -7.98
N LYS A 48 6.44 -6.86 -8.37
CA LYS A 48 7.66 -6.86 -9.22
C LYS A 48 8.84 -7.58 -8.57
N ASN A 49 8.91 -7.58 -7.24
CA ASN A 49 9.93 -8.28 -6.47
C ASN A 49 9.55 -9.74 -6.15
N GLY A 50 8.47 -10.27 -6.74
CA GLY A 50 8.06 -11.66 -6.62
C GLY A 50 7.16 -11.98 -5.42
N GLU A 51 6.67 -10.97 -4.69
CA GLU A 51 5.72 -11.19 -3.58
C GLU A 51 4.29 -11.43 -4.11
N THR A 52 3.59 -12.40 -3.54
CA THR A 52 2.17 -12.64 -3.83
C THR A 52 1.32 -11.54 -3.20
N CYS A 53 0.56 -10.83 -4.02
CA CYS A 53 -0.15 -9.63 -3.61
C CYS A 53 -1.66 -9.74 -3.84
N LEU A 54 -2.45 -9.19 -2.91
CA LEU A 54 -3.91 -9.08 -3.02
C LEU A 54 -4.34 -7.63 -2.81
N PHE A 55 -5.06 -7.07 -3.79
CA PHE A 55 -5.71 -5.77 -3.67
C PHE A 55 -7.22 -5.97 -3.55
N ILE A 56 -7.79 -5.49 -2.45
CA ILE A 56 -9.24 -5.49 -2.23
C ILE A 56 -9.71 -4.05 -2.33
N SER A 57 -10.56 -3.76 -3.31
CA SER A 57 -11.21 -2.45 -3.47
C SER A 57 -12.64 -2.52 -2.96
N ALA A 58 -13.04 -1.51 -2.20
CA ALA A 58 -14.46 -1.21 -1.96
C ALA A 58 -14.89 -0.13 -2.95
N ILE A 59 -16.10 -0.27 -3.49
CA ILE A 59 -16.74 0.76 -4.31
C ILE A 59 -17.36 1.76 -3.34
N SER A 60 -17.08 3.06 -3.52
CA SER A 60 -17.66 4.11 -2.67
C SER A 60 -19.15 4.29 -2.93
N GLU A 61 -19.60 4.08 -4.17
CA GLU A 61 -21.00 4.12 -4.53
C GLU A 61 -21.65 2.71 -4.40
N PRO A 62 -22.86 2.62 -3.83
CA PRO A 62 -23.65 1.40 -3.92
C PRO A 62 -23.92 1.07 -5.39
N VAL A 63 -23.64 -0.17 -5.80
CA VAL A 63 -23.98 -0.68 -7.16
C VAL A 63 -25.48 -0.56 -7.43
N ALA A 64 -26.31 -0.55 -6.38
CA ALA A 64 -27.75 -0.37 -6.47
C ALA A 64 -28.19 1.06 -6.90
N MET A 65 -27.28 2.03 -7.02
CA MET A 65 -27.55 3.37 -7.55
C MET A 65 -27.12 3.56 -9.03
N MET A 66 -26.69 2.50 -9.72
CA MET A 66 -26.59 2.45 -11.19
C MET A 66 -27.74 1.66 -11.78
#